data_AF-A0ABD2PI10-F1
#
_entry.id   AF-A0ABD2PI10-F1
#
_cell.length_a   1.000
_cell.length_b   1.000
_cell.length_c   1.000
_cell.angle_alpha   90.00
_cell.angle_beta   90.00
_cell.angle_gamma   90.00
#
_symmetry.space_group_name_H-M   'P 1'
#
loop_
_entity.id
_entity.type
_entity.pdbx_description
1 polymer ?
#
loop_
_entity_poly.entity_id
_entity_poly.type
_entity_poly.pdbx_seq_one_letter_code
_entity_poly.pdbx_strand_id
1 'polypeptide(L)'
;MLFGAAVNANNPRGAASRFLANIWALFALVFLASYTANLAAFMIAQDSYHDLSGMNDPLLDNPYSQNPPFRYATVRSGATDENIRSNFPGRVAYMDKAKISINEPNDALPLLKS
;
A
#
# COMPACT_ATOMS: atom_id res chain seq x y z
N MET A 1 45.73 -30.30 -13.91
CA MET A 1 45.35 -28.87 -13.95
C MET A 1 44.13 -28.76 -14.85
N LEU A 2 42.93 -28.60 -14.25
CA LEU A 2 41.62 -28.65 -14.94
C LEU A 2 41.05 -27.25 -15.22
N PHE A 3 41.90 -26.22 -15.24
CA PHE A 3 41.48 -24.83 -15.45
C PHE A 3 42.41 -24.16 -16.44
N GLY A 4 42.25 -24.48 -17.73
CA GLY A 4 43.13 -23.98 -18.78
C GLY A 4 42.54 -23.95 -20.19
N ALA A 5 41.27 -24.26 -20.37
CA ALA A 5 40.59 -24.08 -21.64
C ALA A 5 39.39 -23.19 -21.40
N ALA A 6 39.44 -21.98 -21.94
CA ALA A 6 38.28 -21.12 -22.07
C ALA A 6 37.07 -21.97 -22.46
N VAL A 7 36.01 -21.90 -21.65
CA VAL A 7 34.68 -22.36 -22.07
C VAL A 7 34.33 -21.51 -23.29
N ASN A 8 34.69 -22.01 -24.47
CA ASN A 8 33.87 -21.78 -25.63
C ASN A 8 32.59 -22.52 -25.28
N ALA A 9 31.58 -21.76 -24.85
CA ALA A 9 30.20 -22.18 -24.88
C ALA A 9 29.90 -22.50 -26.35
N ASN A 10 30.29 -23.70 -26.78
CA ASN A 10 29.99 -24.22 -28.09
C ASN A 10 28.47 -24.27 -28.11
N ASN A 11 27.84 -23.29 -28.75
CA ASN A 11 26.40 -23.25 -28.96
C ASN A 11 26.01 -24.64 -29.47
N PRO A 12 25.26 -25.42 -28.67
CA PRO A 12 25.15 -26.84 -28.95
C PRO A 12 24.42 -27.00 -30.29
N ARG A 13 25.13 -27.56 -31.28
CA ARG A 13 24.67 -27.68 -32.68
C ARG A 13 23.62 -28.77 -32.87
N GLY A 14 23.24 -29.49 -31.81
CA GLY A 14 22.21 -30.53 -31.86
C GLY A 14 20.82 -29.96 -31.57
N ALA A 15 19.86 -30.17 -32.49
CA ALA A 15 18.48 -29.70 -32.35
C ALA A 15 17.87 -30.02 -30.96
N ALA A 16 18.15 -31.22 -30.42
CA ALA A 16 17.68 -31.66 -29.09
C ALA A 16 18.13 -30.75 -27.93
N SER A 17 19.35 -30.20 -27.97
CA SER A 17 19.88 -29.31 -26.92
C SER A 17 19.17 -27.96 -26.88
N ARG A 18 18.76 -27.45 -28.05
CA ARG A 18 17.97 -26.22 -28.18
C ARG A 18 16.56 -26.40 -27.64
N PHE A 19 15.93 -27.55 -27.93
CA PHE A 19 14.65 -27.90 -27.33
C PHE A 19 14.74 -28.00 -25.82
N LEU A 20 15.76 -28.68 -25.28
CA LEU A 20 15.96 -28.79 -23.84
C LEU A 20 16.20 -27.43 -23.18
N ALA A 21 17.01 -26.56 -23.80
CA ALA A 21 17.24 -25.20 -23.34
C ALA A 21 15.95 -24.34 -23.37
N ASN A 22 15.09 -24.51 -24.38
CA ASN A 22 13.81 -23.81 -24.45
C ASN A 22 12.84 -24.25 -23.36
N ILE A 23 12.77 -25.56 -23.07
CA ILE A 23 11.94 -26.09 -21.97
C ILE A 23 12.48 -25.60 -20.62
N TRP A 24 13.79 -25.63 -20.44
CA TRP A 24 14.45 -25.12 -19.24
C TRP A 24 14.21 -23.61 -19.05
N ALA A 25 14.31 -22.83 -20.13
CA ALA A 25 14.02 -21.41 -20.12
C ALA A 25 12.54 -21.14 -19.78
N LEU A 26 11.60 -21.91 -20.35
CA LEU A 26 10.18 -21.78 -20.03
C LEU A 26 9.89 -22.14 -18.57
N PHE A 27 10.51 -23.19 -18.05
CA PHE A 27 10.42 -23.57 -16.64
C PHE A 27 10.91 -22.43 -15.74
N ALA A 28 12.11 -21.90 -15.99
CA ALA A 28 12.65 -20.77 -15.24
C ALA A 28 11.78 -19.51 -15.36
N LEU A 29 11.23 -19.23 -16.55
CA LEU A 29 10.35 -18.10 -16.80
C LEU A 29 9.06 -18.18 -15.97
N VAL A 30 8.48 -19.36 -15.81
CA VAL A 30 7.28 -19.54 -14.97
C VAL A 30 7.59 -19.22 -13.51
N PHE A 31 8.67 -19.74 -12.95
CA PHE A 31 9.06 -19.41 -11.56
C PHE A 31 9.38 -17.93 -11.38
N LEU A 32 10.09 -17.32 -12.34
CA LEU A 32 10.40 -15.90 -12.32
C LEU A 32 9.13 -15.05 -12.42
N ALA A 33 8.21 -15.39 -13.32
CA ALA A 33 6.94 -14.70 -13.49
C ALA A 33 6.05 -14.82 -12.25
N SER A 34 5.98 -16.00 -11.62
CA SER A 34 5.27 -16.19 -10.36
C SER A 34 5.89 -15.37 -9.23
N TYR A 35 7.22 -15.26 -9.16
CA TYR A 35 7.88 -14.40 -8.18
C TYR A 35 7.59 -12.91 -8.42
N THR A 36 7.71 -12.45 -9.68
CA THR A 36 7.35 -11.07 -10.06
C THR A 36 5.87 -10.79 -9.81
N ALA A 37 4.99 -11.75 -10.04
CA ALA A 37 3.56 -11.64 -9.77
C ALA A 37 3.26 -11.57 -8.27
N ASN A 38 3.93 -12.38 -7.44
CA ASN A 38 3.78 -12.32 -5.99
C ASN A 38 4.28 -10.98 -5.44
N LEU A 39 5.39 -10.46 -5.97
CA LEU A 39 5.91 -9.15 -5.61
C LEU A 39 4.97 -8.04 -6.08
N ALA A 40 4.47 -8.09 -7.32
CA ALA A 40 3.51 -7.14 -7.85
C ALA A 40 2.18 -7.16 -7.08
N ALA A 41 1.70 -8.34 -6.69
CA ALA A 41 0.51 -8.48 -5.85
C ALA A 41 0.71 -7.83 -4.48
N PHE A 42 1.89 -7.99 -3.88
CA PHE A 42 2.23 -7.28 -2.65
C PHE A 42 2.33 -5.77 -2.85
N MET A 43 2.97 -5.31 -3.93
CA MET A 43 3.06 -3.88 -4.26
C MET A 43 1.67 -3.26 -4.44
N ILE A 44 0.76 -3.91 -5.17
CA ILE A 44 -0.61 -3.45 -5.38
C ILE A 44 -1.42 -3.46 -4.06
N ALA A 45 -1.20 -4.46 -3.21
CA ALA A 45 -1.88 -4.53 -1.91
C ALA A 45 -1.40 -3.45 -0.92
N GLN A 46 -0.13 -2.99 -1.02
CA GLN A 46 0.36 -1.89 -0.17
C GLN A 46 -0.18 -0.52 -0.58
N ASP A 47 -0.42 -0.29 -1.87
CA ASP A 47 -0.89 1.00 -2.39
C ASP A 47 -2.43 1.18 -2.36
N SER A 48 -3.16 0.36 -1.59
CA SER A 48 -4.60 0.52 -1.38
C SER A 48 -4.89 1.70 -0.45
N TYR A 49 -4.55 2.91 -0.91
CA TYR A 49 -4.99 4.17 -0.33
C TYR A 49 -6.52 4.17 -0.36
N HIS A 50 -7.15 4.08 0.81
CA HIS A 50 -8.59 4.16 0.89
C HIS A 50 -8.97 5.62 0.66
N ASP A 51 -9.45 5.91 -0.55
CA ASP A 51 -10.03 7.21 -0.85
C ASP A 51 -11.36 7.32 -0.09
N LEU A 52 -11.56 8.42 0.63
CA LEU A 52 -12.76 8.59 1.44
C LEU A 52 -13.96 8.71 0.50
N SER A 53 -14.92 7.80 0.59
CA SER A 53 -16.09 7.76 -0.32
C SER A 53 -17.06 8.93 -0.10
N GLY A 54 -16.79 9.80 0.88
CA GLY A 54 -17.53 11.01 1.19
C GLY A 54 -17.86 11.14 2.68
N MET A 55 -18.88 11.95 2.98
CA MET A 55 -19.28 12.24 4.37
C MET A 55 -19.82 11.01 5.12
N ASN A 56 -20.34 10.01 4.42
CA ASN A 56 -20.91 8.79 5.02
C ASN A 56 -19.96 7.59 4.92
N ASP A 57 -18.66 7.84 4.87
CA ASP A 57 -17.67 6.77 4.81
C ASP A 57 -17.69 5.95 6.12
N PRO A 58 -17.79 4.60 6.07
CA PRO A 58 -17.72 3.75 7.26
C PRO A 58 -16.43 3.95 8.08
N LEU A 59 -15.34 4.43 7.46
CA LEU A 59 -14.09 4.73 8.16
C LEU A 59 -14.22 5.94 9.12
N LEU A 60 -15.11 6.89 8.81
CA LEU A 60 -15.41 8.04 9.68
C LEU A 60 -16.31 7.66 10.85
N ASP A 61 -17.14 6.62 10.70
CA ASP A 61 -18.00 6.14 11.77
C ASP A 61 -17.28 5.14 12.68
N ASN A 62 -16.37 4.31 12.14
CA ASN A 62 -15.56 3.37 12.90
C ASN A 62 -14.06 3.48 12.56
N PRO A 63 -13.34 4.47 13.12
CA PRO A 63 -11.93 4.74 12.82
C PRO A 63 -10.97 3.63 13.28
N TYR A 64 -11.41 2.73 14.16
CA TYR A 64 -10.64 1.59 14.63
C TYR A 64 -10.69 0.37 13.69
N SER A 65 -11.43 0.45 12.58
CA SER A 65 -11.53 -0.64 11.62
C SER A 65 -10.23 -0.88 10.84
N GLN A 66 -9.34 0.10 10.80
CA GLN A 66 -8.03 0.01 10.15
C GLN A 66 -6.91 0.02 11.20
N ASN A 67 -5.80 -0.65 10.89
CA ASN A 67 -4.58 -0.64 11.69
C ASN A 67 -3.44 -0.04 10.85
N PRO A 68 -2.89 1.14 11.23
CA PRO A 68 -3.24 1.96 12.40
C PRO A 68 -4.63 2.64 12.30
N PRO A 69 -5.26 3.01 13.44
CA PRO A 69 -6.56 3.68 13.44
C PRO A 69 -6.56 4.96 12.61
N PHE A 70 -7.62 5.18 11.83
CA PHE A 70 -7.77 6.35 10.98
C PHE A 70 -7.99 7.61 11.82
N ARG A 71 -7.06 8.58 11.73
CA ARG A 71 -7.08 9.80 12.53
C ARG A 71 -7.66 10.96 11.72
N TYR A 72 -8.64 11.64 12.30
CA TYR A 72 -9.21 12.86 11.72
C TYR A 72 -9.60 13.83 12.85
N ALA A 73 -9.59 15.12 12.51
CA ALA A 73 -9.96 16.21 13.41
C ALA A 73 -10.37 17.45 12.60
N THR A 74 -10.97 18.43 13.27
CA THR A 74 -11.34 19.72 12.70
C THR A 74 -10.76 20.86 13.54
N VAL A 75 -10.81 22.07 12.98
CA VAL A 75 -10.45 23.29 13.72
C VAL A 75 -11.52 23.55 14.78
N ARG A 76 -11.10 23.72 16.03
CA ARG A 76 -12.01 24.00 17.15
C ARG A 76 -12.79 25.30 16.94
N SER A 77 -14.06 25.28 17.32
CA SER A 77 -14.95 26.45 17.22
C SER A 77 -15.12 26.97 15.78
N GLY A 78 -14.84 26.15 14.77
CA GLY A 78 -15.13 26.45 13.38
C GLY A 78 -16.55 26.03 12.98
N ALA A 79 -17.04 26.55 11.86
CA ALA A 79 -18.35 26.17 11.31
C ALA A 79 -18.48 24.66 11.07
N THR A 80 -17.39 24.00 10.68
CA THR A 80 -17.35 22.54 10.48
C THR A 80 -17.45 21.77 11.79
N ASP A 81 -16.84 22.28 12.88
CA ASP A 81 -16.91 21.66 14.21
C ASP A 81 -18.34 21.72 14.77
N GLU A 82 -19.00 22.87 14.65
CA GLU A 82 -20.41 23.03 15.05
C GLU A 82 -21.36 22.16 14.20
N ASN A 83 -21.10 22.05 12.89
CA ASN A 83 -21.89 21.21 12.01
C ASN A 83 -21.77 19.72 12.36
N ILE A 84 -20.55 19.22 12.62
CA ILE A 84 -20.34 17.82 13.02
C ILE A 84 -20.91 17.58 14.41
N ARG A 85 -20.83 18.55 15.32
CA ARG A 85 -21.37 18.42 16.69
C ARG A 85 -22.89 18.34 16.75
N SER A 86 -23.58 19.01 15.82
CA SER A 86 -25.04 18.95 15.70
C SER A 86 -25.51 17.70 14.93
N ASN A 87 -24.81 17.28 13.87
CA ASN A 87 -25.26 16.20 12.98
C ASN A 87 -24.68 14.82 13.32
N PHE A 88 -23.49 14.75 13.92
CA PHE A 88 -22.73 13.50 14.11
C PHE A 88 -22.08 13.42 15.51
N PRO A 89 -22.86 13.23 16.59
CA PRO A 89 -22.33 13.21 17.96
C PRO A 89 -21.31 12.08 18.22
N GLY A 90 -21.45 10.94 17.54
CA GLY A 90 -20.51 9.82 17.65
C GLY A 90 -19.11 10.16 17.13
N ARG A 91 -19.02 11.01 16.08
CA ARG A 91 -17.74 11.43 15.50
C ARG A 91 -17.03 12.45 16.37
N VAL A 92 -17.78 13.33 17.04
CA VAL A 92 -17.21 14.26 18.02
C VAL A 92 -16.62 13.52 19.22
N ALA A 93 -17.30 12.49 19.73
CA ALA A 93 -16.76 11.67 20.81
C ALA A 93 -15.42 11.00 20.43
N TYR A 94 -15.26 10.60 19.17
CA TYR A 94 -13.98 10.10 18.68
C TYR A 94 -12.90 11.21 18.66
N MET A 95 -13.22 12.39 18.14
CA MET A 95 -12.27 13.51 18.06
C MET A 95 -11.78 13.94 19.46
N ASP A 96 -12.70 14.01 20.43
CA ASP A 96 -12.38 14.30 21.84
C ASP A 96 -11.45 13.23 22.44
N LYS A 97 -11.72 11.96 22.14
CA LYS A 97 -10.91 10.83 22.61
C LYS A 97 -9.54 10.75 21.94
N ALA A 98 -9.45 11.11 20.65
CA ALA A 98 -8.21 11.13 19.89
C ALA A 98 -7.26 12.23 20.36
N LYS A 99 -7.74 13.23 21.11
CA LYS A 99 -6.97 14.38 21.64
C LYS A 99 -6.23 15.17 20.56
N ILE A 100 -6.71 15.13 19.31
CA ILE A 100 -6.16 15.90 18.21
C ILE A 100 -6.93 17.22 18.17
N SER A 101 -6.38 18.24 18.83
CA SER A 101 -6.96 19.59 18.88
C SER A 101 -6.21 20.48 17.92
N ILE A 102 -6.89 20.97 16.89
CA ILE A 102 -6.36 21.92 15.94
C ILE A 102 -7.00 23.27 16.28
N ASN A 103 -6.21 24.24 16.76
CA ASN A 103 -6.72 25.58 17.07
C ASN A 103 -6.65 26.47 15.83
N GLU A 104 -5.59 26.32 15.05
CA GLU A 104 -5.36 27.06 13.82
C GLU A 104 -5.12 26.12 12.64
N PRO A 105 -5.52 26.48 11.41
CA PRO A 105 -5.32 25.63 10.23
C PRO A 105 -3.85 25.23 9.99
N ASN A 106 -2.90 26.08 10.40
CA ASN A 106 -1.47 25.85 10.23
C ASN A 106 -0.94 24.71 11.12
N ASP A 107 -1.59 24.46 12.26
CA ASP A 107 -1.22 23.38 13.19
C ASP A 107 -1.59 21.99 12.65
N ALA A 108 -2.47 21.92 11.64
CA ALA A 108 -2.91 20.66 11.05
C ALA A 108 -1.86 20.04 10.11
N LEU A 109 -1.12 20.87 9.38
CA LEU A 109 -0.13 20.44 8.39
C LEU A 109 0.97 19.51 8.93
N PRO A 110 1.61 19.79 10.09
CA PRO A 110 2.59 18.87 10.64
C PRO A 110 1.99 17.54 11.12
N LEU A 111 0.71 17.52 11.51
CA LEU A 111 0.02 16.31 12.00
C LEU A 111 -0.39 15.37 10.87
N LEU A 112 -0.51 15.86 9.63
CA LEU A 112 -0.86 15.06 8.45
C LEU A 112 0.36 14.40 7.79
N LYS A 113 1.57 14.88 8.09
CA LYS A 113 2.81 14.39 7.46
C LYS A 113 3.55 13.31 8.28
N SER A 114 3.01 12.90 9.44
CA SER A 114 3.60 11.90 10.33
C SER A 114 3.00 10.52 10.14
#